data_AF-A0AAJ6K7W2-F1
#
_entry.id   AF-A0AAJ6K7W2-F1
#
_cell.length_a   1.000
_cell.length_b   1.000
_cell.length_c   1.000
_cell.angle_alpha   90.00
_cell.angle_beta   90.00
_cell.angle_gamma   90.00
#
_symmetry.space_group_name_H-M   'P 1'
#
loop_
_entity.id
_entity.type
_entity.pdbx_description
1 polymer ?
#
loop_
_entity_poly.entity_id
_entity_poly.type
_entity_poly.pdbx_seq_one_letter_code
_entity_poly.pdbx_strand_id
1 'polypeptide(L)'
;MNIIKFSKIYPKLWGQTQAELLSVKEIEINENTNKDLIEYDTKAIDGSYYELKKGKYLQLIFLGNKNIPFCTIRSKYGSYVNKTEYYKNKIGEIFDIVIENN
;
A
#
# COMPACT_ATOMS: atom_id res chain seq x y z
N MET A 1 17.91 1.70 2.72
CA MET A 1 16.77 2.52 3.18
C MET A 1 15.54 2.04 2.45
N ASN A 2 14.47 1.67 3.17
CA ASN A 2 13.26 1.15 2.52
C ASN A 2 12.35 2.33 2.16
N ILE A 3 11.80 2.32 0.96
CA ILE A 3 10.93 3.39 0.47
C ILE A 3 9.63 2.76 -0.03
N ILE A 4 8.50 3.36 0.34
CA ILE A 4 7.18 3.06 -0.20
C ILE A 4 6.66 4.28 -0.97
N LYS A 5 6.48 4.10 -2.28
CA LYS A 5 6.10 5.17 -3.21
C LYS A 5 4.60 5.22 -3.44
N PHE A 6 4.04 6.41 -3.44
CA PHE A 6 2.64 6.69 -3.76
C PHE A 6 2.59 7.68 -4.91
N SER A 7 1.72 7.42 -5.89
CA SER A 7 1.57 8.29 -7.07
C SER A 7 0.85 9.62 -6.79
N LYS A 8 0.18 9.71 -5.64
CA LYS A 8 -0.64 10.85 -5.22
C LYS A 8 -0.68 10.93 -3.71
N ILE A 9 -1.27 12.02 -3.20
CA ILE A 9 -1.64 12.16 -1.80
C ILE A 9 -2.96 11.41 -1.56
N TYR A 10 -2.90 10.36 -0.74
CA TYR A 10 -4.07 9.58 -0.34
C TYR A 10 -4.48 9.92 1.10
N PRO A 11 -5.78 10.12 1.40
CA PRO A 11 -6.25 10.44 2.75
C PRO A 11 -5.79 9.44 3.80
N LYS A 12 -5.71 8.15 3.44
CA LYS A 12 -5.24 7.05 4.31
C LYS A 12 -3.83 7.26 4.89
N LEU A 13 -3.01 8.10 4.26
CA LEU A 13 -1.64 8.33 4.72
C LEU A 13 -1.56 9.30 5.90
N TRP A 14 -2.60 10.12 6.13
CA TRP A 14 -2.64 11.11 7.24
C TRP A 14 -1.41 12.03 7.32
N GLY A 15 -0.77 12.30 6.18
CA GLY A 15 0.47 13.08 6.10
C GLY A 15 1.61 12.48 6.94
N GLN A 16 1.65 11.16 7.09
CA GLN A 16 2.76 10.44 7.73
C GLN A 16 3.92 10.32 6.75
N THR A 17 5.15 10.44 7.25
CA THR A 17 6.38 10.44 6.43
C THR A 17 7.15 9.13 6.54
N GLN A 18 6.89 8.36 7.58
CA GLN A 18 7.51 7.07 7.84
C GLN A 18 6.48 6.09 8.37
N ALA A 19 6.67 4.80 8.12
CA ALA A 19 5.83 3.77 8.70
C ALA A 19 6.55 2.43 8.86
N GLU A 20 6.26 1.73 9.94
CA GLU A 20 6.70 0.36 10.18
C GLU A 20 5.76 -0.62 9.46
N LEU A 21 6.33 -1.56 8.71
CA LEU A 21 5.55 -2.63 8.09
C LEU A 21 5.18 -3.69 9.15
N LEU A 22 3.89 -3.79 9.49
CA LEU A 22 3.41 -4.73 10.51
C LEU A 22 3.03 -6.10 9.93
N SER A 23 2.49 -6.13 8.72
CA SER A 23 1.97 -7.37 8.14
C SER A 23 1.87 -7.31 6.62
N VAL A 24 1.96 -8.49 6.01
CA VAL A 24 1.84 -8.71 4.57
C VAL A 24 0.83 -9.83 4.35
N LYS A 25 -0.31 -9.51 3.73
CA LYS A 25 -1.34 -10.49 3.40
C LYS A 25 -1.44 -10.65 1.89
N GLU A 26 -1.46 -11.88 1.40
CA GLU A 26 -1.83 -12.12 0.01
C GLU A 26 -3.34 -11.98 -0.13
N ILE A 27 -3.78 -11.23 -1.12
CA ILE A 27 -5.20 -11.01 -1.41
C ILE A 27 -5.45 -11.15 -2.91
N GLU A 28 -6.71 -11.37 -3.28
CA GLU A 28 -7.17 -11.35 -4.66
C GLU A 28 -8.18 -10.22 -4.86
N ILE A 29 -7.99 -9.44 -5.94
CA ILE A 29 -8.94 -8.43 -6.37
C ILE A 29 -9.83 -9.05 -7.45
N ASN A 30 -11.13 -9.11 -7.18
CA ASN A 30 -12.16 -9.66 -8.06
C ASN A 30 -13.50 -8.92 -7.85
N GLU A 31 -14.56 -9.38 -8.51
CA GLU A 31 -15.91 -8.79 -8.41
C GLU A 31 -16.52 -8.79 -6.99
N ASN A 32 -16.04 -9.65 -6.10
CA ASN A 32 -16.53 -9.78 -4.73
C ASN A 32 -15.67 -9.01 -3.72
N THR A 33 -14.60 -8.35 -4.15
CA THR A 33 -13.78 -7.55 -3.25
C THR A 33 -14.58 -6.40 -2.66
N ASN A 34 -14.46 -6.18 -1.35
CA ASN A 34 -15.16 -5.10 -0.65
C ASN A 34 -14.81 -3.74 -1.28
N LYS A 35 -15.83 -3.01 -1.76
CA LYS A 35 -15.68 -1.71 -2.41
C LYS A 35 -15.10 -0.64 -1.48
N ASP A 36 -15.41 -0.70 -0.19
CA ASP A 36 -14.89 0.25 0.81
C ASP A 36 -13.37 0.09 0.96
N LEU A 37 -12.85 -1.14 0.87
CA LEU A 37 -11.41 -1.39 0.89
C LEU A 37 -10.74 -0.82 -0.37
N ILE A 38 -11.35 -1.02 -1.54
CA ILE A 38 -10.84 -0.46 -2.80
C ILE A 38 -10.85 1.07 -2.73
N GLU A 39 -11.95 1.68 -2.30
CA GLU A 39 -12.06 3.14 -2.18
C GLU A 39 -11.07 3.70 -1.18
N TYR A 40 -10.96 3.10 0.01
CA TYR A 40 -9.96 3.48 1.02
C TYR A 40 -8.54 3.46 0.46
N ASP A 41 -8.20 2.43 -0.32
CA ASP A 41 -6.84 2.27 -0.85
C ASP A 41 -6.54 3.20 -2.02
N THR A 42 -7.53 3.44 -2.90
CA THR A 42 -7.29 3.99 -4.23
C THR A 42 -7.76 5.43 -4.42
N LYS A 43 -8.63 5.97 -3.56
CA LYS A 43 -9.13 7.34 -3.68
C LYS A 43 -8.11 8.35 -3.18
N ALA A 44 -7.63 9.21 -4.08
CA ALA A 44 -6.74 10.32 -3.75
C ALA A 44 -7.53 11.55 -3.23
N ILE A 45 -6.82 12.51 -2.64
CA ILE A 45 -7.44 13.72 -2.07
C ILE A 45 -8.14 14.60 -3.13
N ASP A 46 -7.71 14.51 -4.38
CA ASP A 46 -8.30 15.19 -5.54
C ASP A 46 -9.58 14.50 -6.07
N GLY A 47 -10.01 13.41 -5.43
CA GLY A 47 -11.16 12.61 -5.83
C GLY A 47 -10.90 11.60 -6.95
N SER A 48 -9.69 11.56 -7.51
CA SER A 48 -9.30 10.54 -8.49
C SER A 48 -9.03 9.19 -7.84
N TYR A 49 -9.06 8.12 -8.65
CA TYR A 49 -8.84 6.75 -8.19
C TYR A 49 -7.64 6.12 -8.90
N TYR A 50 -6.81 5.39 -8.14
CA TYR A 50 -5.83 4.48 -8.72
C TYR A 50 -6.52 3.20 -9.21
N GLU A 51 -6.27 2.80 -10.46
CA GLU A 51 -6.91 1.62 -11.04
C GLU A 51 -6.27 0.32 -10.53
N LEU A 52 -7.08 -0.55 -9.90
CA LEU A 52 -6.71 -1.92 -9.56
C LEU A 52 -7.39 -2.89 -10.54
N LYS A 53 -6.58 -3.61 -11.32
CA LYS A 53 -7.07 -4.70 -12.19
C LYS A 53 -7.36 -5.95 -11.36
N LYS A 54 -8.22 -6.84 -11.86
CA LYS A 54 -8.42 -8.15 -11.23
C LYS A 54 -7.11 -8.95 -11.21
N GLY A 55 -6.88 -9.69 -10.12
CA GLY A 55 -5.70 -10.54 -9.98
C GLY A 55 -5.14 -10.62 -8.57
N LYS A 56 -3.89 -11.10 -8.44
CA LYS A 56 -3.22 -11.33 -7.17
C LYS A 56 -2.43 -10.11 -6.69
N TYR A 57 -2.64 -9.75 -5.44
CA TYR A 57 -2.04 -8.58 -4.79
C TYR A 57 -1.51 -8.91 -3.41
N LEU A 58 -0.78 -7.97 -2.84
CA LEU A 58 -0.36 -7.92 -1.46
C LEU A 58 -1.07 -6.76 -0.78
N GLN A 59 -1.71 -6.99 0.35
CA GLN A 59 -2.11 -5.96 1.28
C GLN A 59 -1.00 -5.79 2.32
N LEU A 60 -0.34 -4.64 2.27
CA LEU A 60 0.68 -4.26 3.24
C LEU A 60 0.02 -3.43 4.33
N ILE A 61 0.19 -3.81 5.59
CA ILE A 61 -0.37 -3.12 6.76
C ILE A 61 0.76 -2.40 7.47
N PHE A 62 0.61 -1.11 7.67
CA PHE A 62 1.62 -0.22 8.22
C PHE A 62 1.12 0.48 9.49
N LEU A 63 2.02 0.75 10.42
CA LEU A 63 1.83 1.74 11.48
C LEU A 63 2.67 2.95 11.16
N GLY A 64 2.03 4.08 10.83
CA GLY A 64 2.78 5.28 10.52
C GLY A 64 3.30 5.99 11.77
N ASN A 65 4.22 6.93 11.56
CA ASN A 65 4.91 7.67 12.62
C ASN A 65 4.03 8.57 13.49
N LYS A 66 2.75 8.74 13.16
CA LYS A 66 1.75 9.39 14.04
C LYS A 66 0.92 8.37 14.84
N ASN A 67 1.34 7.11 14.86
CA ASN A 67 0.60 5.97 15.41
C ASN A 67 -0.77 5.74 14.76
N ILE A 68 -0.93 6.17 13.49
CA ILE A 68 -2.16 5.96 12.73
C ILE A 68 -1.91 4.82 11.73
N PRO A 69 -2.60 3.67 11.87
CA PRO A 69 -2.42 2.56 10.96
C PRO A 69 -3.04 2.85 9.59
N PHE A 70 -2.41 2.31 8.55
CA PHE A 70 -2.97 2.31 7.22
C PHE A 70 -2.59 1.05 6.47
N CYS A 71 -3.27 0.78 5.35
CA CYS A 71 -2.85 -0.28 4.44
C CYS A 71 -2.63 0.24 3.02
N THR A 72 -1.85 -0.51 2.24
CA THR A 72 -1.72 -0.29 0.80
C THR A 72 -1.79 -1.59 0.02
N ILE A 73 -2.57 -1.61 -1.07
CA ILE A 73 -2.66 -2.75 -1.99
C ILE A 73 -1.60 -2.61 -3.08
N ARG A 74 -0.78 -3.64 -3.30
CA ARG A 74 0.30 -3.66 -4.28
C ARG A 74 0.23 -4.90 -5.14
N SER A 75 0.41 -4.73 -6.45
CA SER A 75 0.44 -5.87 -7.36
C SER A 75 1.53 -6.85 -6.91
N LYS A 76 1.16 -8.14 -6.81
CA LYS A 76 2.09 -9.23 -6.53
C LYS A 76 3.10 -9.37 -7.67
N TYR A 77 2.71 -8.96 -8.87
CA TYR A 77 3.55 -9.01 -10.07
C TYR A 77 4.37 -7.71 -10.22
N GLY A 78 5.59 -7.81 -10.71
CA GLY A 78 6.50 -6.68 -10.90
C GLY A 78 7.94 -7.13 -11.16
N SER A 79 8.87 -6.18 -11.19
CA SER A 79 10.30 -6.38 -11.50
C SER A 79 11.09 -7.19 -10.46
N TYR A 80 10.49 -7.55 -9.33
CA TYR A 80 11.12 -8.44 -8.35
C TYR A 80 10.59 -9.86 -8.53
N VAL A 81 11.53 -10.82 -8.64
CA VAL A 81 11.23 -12.24 -8.84
C VAL A 81 10.30 -12.81 -7.75
N ASN A 82 10.34 -12.27 -6.53
CA ASN A 82 9.41 -12.62 -5.44
C ASN A 82 9.06 -11.43 -4.53
N LYS A 83 8.10 -10.59 -4.93
CA LYS A 83 7.61 -9.45 -4.12
C LYS A 83 7.04 -9.86 -2.76
N THR A 84 6.39 -11.03 -2.67
CA THR A 84 5.83 -11.50 -1.40
C THR A 84 6.95 -11.66 -0.37
N GLU A 85 7.99 -12.41 -0.73
CA GLU A 85 9.12 -12.68 0.14
C GLU A 85 9.90 -11.41 0.49
N TYR A 86 10.09 -10.52 -0.49
CA TYR A 86 10.68 -9.21 -0.25
C TYR A 86 9.98 -8.46 0.89
N TYR A 87 8.64 -8.30 0.83
CA TYR A 87 7.93 -7.57 1.87
C TYR A 87 7.84 -8.35 3.19
N LYS A 88 7.71 -9.69 3.15
CA LYS A 88 7.68 -10.50 4.38
C LYS A 88 8.98 -10.37 5.17
N ASN A 89 10.13 -10.35 4.50
CA ASN A 89 11.44 -10.15 5.15
C ASN A 89 11.67 -8.72 5.66
N LYS A 90 10.74 -7.81 5.39
CA LYS A 90 10.77 -6.40 5.82
C LYS A 90 9.75 -6.07 6.91
N ILE A 91 9.03 -7.06 7.42
CA ILE A 91 8.14 -6.87 8.57
C ILE A 91 8.99 -6.41 9.77
N GLY A 92 8.53 -5.37 10.46
CA GLY A 92 9.25 -4.69 11.54
C GLY A 92 10.22 -3.60 11.08
N GLU A 93 10.49 -3.48 9.77
CA GLU A 93 11.34 -2.40 9.26
C GLU A 93 10.54 -1.13 8.96
N ILE A 94 11.20 0.02 9.11
CA ILE A 94 10.66 1.34 8.77
C ILE A 94 10.84 1.62 7.28
N PHE A 95 9.80 2.17 6.66
CA PHE A 95 9.77 2.66 5.29
C PHE A 95 9.55 4.17 5.28
N ASP A 96 10.33 4.88 4.46
CA ASP A 96 10.03 6.27 4.11
C ASP A 96 8.89 6.32 3.10
N ILE A 97 7.90 7.17 3.38
CA ILE A 97 6.75 7.41 2.52
C ILE A 97 7.09 8.53 1.56
N VAL A 98 7.14 8.21 0.27
CA VAL A 98 7.44 9.19 -0.79
C VAL A 98 6.23 9.33 -1.69
N ILE A 99 5.81 10.57 -1.93
CA ILE A 99 4.78 10.90 -2.90
C ILE A 99 5.50 11.36 -4.17
N GLU A 100 5.38 10.60 -5.25
CA GLU A 100 5.93 10.97 -6.55
C GLU A 100 4.89 11.82 -7.28
N ASN A 101 5.18 13.11 -7.43
CA ASN A 101 4.42 13.99 -8.31
C ASN A 101 4.78 13.63 -9.75
N ASN A 102 3.96 12.79 -10.39
CA ASN A 102 3.96 12.63 -11.85
C ASN A 102 2.97 13.61 -12.47
#